data_AF-A0A5N6GP78-F1
#
_entry.id   AF-A0A5N6GP78-F1
#
_cell.length_a   1.000
_cell.length_b   1.000
_cell.length_c   1.000
_cell.angle_alpha   90.00
_cell.angle_beta   90.00
_cell.angle_gamma   90.00
#
_symmetry.space_group_name_H-M   'P 1'
#
loop_
_entity.id
_entity.type
_entity.pdbx_description
1 polymer ?
#
loop_
_entity_poly.entity_id
_entity_poly.type
_entity_poly.pdbx_seq_one_letter_code
_entity_poly.pdbx_strand_id
1 'polypeptide(L)'
;MDSVNIWWNLSSTVRLAAISWVIAANWVDVDHPFYDTQRDQKRQGWVNINAFTAKLHNTGIRPEGRGQLRHGSWVLRKTLEKAPWEVFHHKDIEEYLEWLQDGYVEDYEGELDEEYNDKRDHFLEEIDIRTLNGWIPGAAQWIILCGKEIYGMEGSLGKEWPTKWTGQEGWSKQRWAFWRERFEWASTVTALDRKTRQLARQMVDEMRRIEGEDTQQ
;
A
#
# COMPACT_ATOMS: atom_id res chain seq x y z
N MET A 1 17.50 -26.37 22.26
CA MET A 1 18.73 -26.76 21.55
C MET A 1 18.46 -26.83 20.05
N ASP A 2 18.63 -25.81 19.22
CA ASP A 2 18.66 -24.36 19.34
C ASP A 2 18.45 -23.81 17.92
N SER A 3 17.19 -23.58 17.53
CA SER A 3 16.83 -22.95 16.26
C SER A 3 17.13 -21.44 16.22
N VAL A 4 17.61 -20.90 17.35
CA VAL A 4 17.90 -19.48 17.57
C VAL A 4 19.30 -19.08 17.07
N ASN A 5 20.18 -20.05 16.77
CA ASN A 5 21.62 -19.79 16.52
C ASN A 5 22.10 -19.83 15.05
N ILE A 6 21.22 -20.03 14.06
CA ILE A 6 21.65 -20.05 12.64
C ILE A 6 21.56 -18.65 11.99
N TRP A 7 20.84 -17.70 12.60
CA TRP A 7 20.58 -16.37 12.01
C TRP A 7 21.71 -15.33 12.21
N TRP A 8 22.70 -15.64 13.05
CA TRP A 8 23.77 -14.70 13.40
C TRP A 8 24.98 -14.72 12.46
N ASN A 9 25.06 -15.64 11.49
CA ASN A 9 26.28 -15.87 10.71
C ASN A 9 26.21 -15.52 9.20
N LEU A 10 25.23 -14.73 8.78
CA LEU A 10 25.11 -14.27 7.39
C LEU A 10 25.61 -12.82 7.23
N SER A 11 26.39 -12.57 6.18
CA SER A 11 26.92 -11.24 5.85
C SER A 11 25.79 -10.22 5.64
N SER A 12 26.10 -8.94 5.88
CA SER A 12 25.14 -7.82 5.75
C SER A 12 24.42 -7.79 4.40
N THR A 13 25.09 -8.21 3.32
CA THR A 13 24.54 -8.29 1.97
C THR A 13 23.46 -9.37 1.82
N VAL A 14 23.62 -10.53 2.48
CA VAL A 14 22.63 -11.61 2.45
C VAL A 14 21.40 -11.27 3.29
N ARG A 15 21.59 -10.52 4.40
CA ARG A 15 20.47 -10.00 5.21
C ARG A 15 19.64 -8.97 4.43
N LEU A 16 20.29 -8.06 3.70
CA LEU A 16 19.61 -7.08 2.86
C LEU A 16 18.92 -7.70 1.64
N ALA A 17 19.51 -8.73 1.04
CA ALA A 17 18.89 -9.47 -0.06
C ALA A 17 17.68 -10.32 0.41
N ALA A 18 17.75 -10.95 1.58
CA ALA A 18 16.63 -11.67 2.18
C ALA A 18 15.51 -10.72 2.61
N ILE A 19 15.87 -9.57 3.19
CA ILE A 19 14.91 -8.47 3.43
C ILE A 19 14.31 -8.03 2.11
N SER A 20 15.10 -7.82 1.05
CA SER A 20 14.62 -7.42 -0.29
C SER A 20 13.72 -8.48 -0.95
N TRP A 21 13.93 -9.78 -0.69
CA TRP A 21 13.08 -10.87 -1.20
C TRP A 21 11.79 -11.04 -0.40
N VAL A 22 11.85 -10.90 0.93
CA VAL A 22 10.65 -10.84 1.80
C VAL A 22 9.85 -9.57 1.50
N ILE A 23 10.53 -8.48 1.14
CA ILE A 23 10.00 -7.24 0.58
C ILE A 23 9.61 -7.41 -0.91
N ALA A 24 9.99 -8.43 -1.66
CA ALA A 24 9.48 -8.58 -3.02
C ALA A 24 8.19 -9.43 -3.02
N ALA A 25 8.17 -10.49 -2.20
CA ALA A 25 7.09 -11.46 -2.14
C ALA A 25 5.86 -11.01 -1.33
N ASN A 26 6.01 -10.07 -0.38
CA ASN A 26 4.88 -9.59 0.45
C ASN A 26 4.19 -8.31 -0.09
N TRP A 27 4.55 -7.83 -1.27
CA TRP A 27 4.17 -6.48 -1.73
C TRP A 27 2.79 -6.36 -2.36
N VAL A 28 2.07 -7.47 -2.57
CA VAL A 28 0.72 -7.44 -3.16
C VAL A 28 -0.34 -8.03 -2.21
N ASP A 29 0.05 -8.90 -1.27
CA ASP A 29 -0.88 -9.72 -0.48
C ASP A 29 -0.92 -9.37 1.02
N VAL A 30 -0.84 -8.09 1.39
CA VAL A 30 -0.98 -7.70 2.80
C VAL A 30 -2.33 -8.13 3.37
N ASP A 31 -3.35 -8.22 2.51
CA ASP A 31 -4.72 -8.52 2.88
C ASP A 31 -5.39 -9.66 2.08
N HIS A 32 -4.60 -10.41 1.32
CA HIS A 32 -5.07 -11.51 0.47
C HIS A 32 -4.52 -12.88 0.86
N PRO A 33 -5.32 -13.95 0.65
CA PRO A 33 -6.77 -13.90 0.42
C PRO A 33 -7.55 -13.58 1.71
N PHE A 34 -8.82 -13.20 1.62
CA PHE A 34 -9.59 -12.82 2.82
C PHE A 34 -9.75 -13.92 3.87
N TYR A 35 -9.73 -15.18 3.42
CA TYR A 35 -9.81 -16.37 4.27
C TYR A 35 -8.44 -16.82 4.83
N ASP A 36 -7.37 -16.06 4.60
CA ASP A 36 -6.07 -16.41 5.16
C ASP A 36 -6.08 -16.34 6.70
N THR A 37 -5.85 -17.48 7.33
CA THR A 37 -5.73 -17.61 8.79
C THR A 37 -4.55 -16.83 9.38
N GLN A 38 -3.54 -16.50 8.59
CA GLN A 38 -2.36 -15.71 8.99
C GLN A 38 -2.49 -14.22 8.65
N ARG A 39 -3.64 -13.77 8.13
CA ARG A 39 -3.86 -12.39 7.68
C ARG A 39 -3.46 -11.34 8.70
N ASP A 40 -3.84 -11.50 9.96
CA ASP A 40 -3.50 -10.51 10.99
C ASP A 40 -1.99 -10.46 11.30
N GLN A 41 -1.29 -11.60 11.20
CA GLN A 41 0.17 -11.64 11.31
C GLN A 41 0.85 -10.96 10.12
N LYS A 42 0.35 -11.19 8.89
CA LYS A 42 0.84 -10.52 7.68
C LYS A 42 0.65 -9.01 7.76
N ARG A 43 -0.55 -8.54 8.16
CA ARG A 43 -0.83 -7.11 8.44
C ARG A 43 0.14 -6.52 9.44
N GLN A 44 0.42 -7.23 10.54
CA GLN A 44 1.38 -6.75 11.53
C GLN A 44 2.81 -6.69 10.95
N GLY A 45 3.23 -7.68 10.18
CA GLY A 45 4.50 -7.68 9.46
C GLY A 45 4.62 -6.48 8.51
N TRP A 46 3.54 -6.18 7.78
CA TRP A 46 3.43 -5.02 6.91
C TRP A 46 3.58 -3.68 7.66
N VAL A 47 2.91 -3.51 8.79
CA VAL A 47 3.09 -2.32 9.64
C VAL A 47 4.53 -2.21 10.12
N ASN A 48 5.12 -3.32 10.57
CA ASN A 48 6.47 -3.35 11.08
C ASN A 48 7.50 -2.95 10.03
N ILE A 49 7.38 -3.44 8.78
CA ILE A 49 8.34 -3.11 7.72
C ILE A 49 8.24 -1.63 7.29
N ASN A 50 7.02 -1.08 7.23
CA ASN A 50 6.81 0.33 6.94
C ASN A 50 7.36 1.21 8.07
N ALA A 51 7.08 0.87 9.33
CA ALA A 51 7.60 1.58 10.48
C ALA A 51 9.13 1.53 10.53
N PHE A 52 9.73 0.36 10.30
CA PHE A 52 11.19 0.21 10.25
C PHE A 52 11.81 1.06 9.15
N THR A 53 11.25 1.02 7.93
CA THR A 53 11.80 1.73 6.78
C THR A 53 11.67 3.25 6.94
N ALA A 54 10.51 3.73 7.42
CA ALA A 54 10.30 5.14 7.70
C ALA A 54 11.20 5.64 8.84
N LYS A 55 11.40 4.85 9.91
CA LYS A 55 12.35 5.17 10.99
C LYS A 55 13.78 5.25 10.47
N LEU A 56 14.22 4.29 9.67
CA LEU A 56 15.56 4.27 9.08
C LEU A 56 15.81 5.56 8.29
N HIS A 57 14.84 5.95 7.47
CA HIS A 57 14.90 7.21 6.74
C HIS A 57 14.99 8.44 7.66
N ASN A 58 14.11 8.52 8.66
CA ASN A 58 14.05 9.64 9.61
C ASN A 58 15.31 9.76 10.49
N THR A 59 16.04 8.66 10.73
CA THR A 59 17.33 8.67 11.45
C THR A 59 18.53 9.13 10.60
N GLY A 60 18.31 9.48 9.33
CA GLY A 60 19.38 9.94 8.44
C GLY A 60 20.22 8.81 7.83
N ILE A 61 19.90 7.54 8.12
CA ILE A 61 20.51 6.39 7.44
C ILE A 61 19.82 6.24 6.09
N ARG A 62 20.35 6.99 5.11
CA ARG A 62 19.85 7.05 3.73
C ARG A 62 20.84 6.28 2.84
N PRO A 63 20.55 5.02 2.46
CA PRO A 63 21.27 4.37 1.36
C PRO A 63 21.26 5.34 0.18
N GLU A 64 22.38 5.47 -0.53
CA GLU A 64 22.53 6.47 -1.60
C GLU A 64 21.30 6.52 -2.52
N GLY A 65 20.53 7.60 -2.42
CA GLY A 65 19.31 7.82 -3.22
C GLY A 65 18.00 7.88 -2.42
N ARG A 66 16.99 8.50 -3.02
CA ARG A 66 15.62 8.69 -2.47
C ARG A 66 14.81 7.38 -2.35
N GLY A 67 15.45 6.24 -2.11
CA GLY A 67 14.83 4.91 -2.18
C GLY A 67 13.71 4.71 -1.16
N GLN A 68 13.91 5.14 0.08
CA GLN A 68 12.92 4.94 1.14
C GLN A 68 11.68 5.82 0.95
N LEU A 69 11.84 7.11 0.63
CA LEU A 69 10.70 7.98 0.33
C LEU A 69 9.97 7.58 -0.96
N ARG A 70 10.67 6.99 -1.94
CA ARG A 70 10.03 6.35 -3.10
C ARG A 70 9.18 5.14 -2.69
N HIS A 71 9.64 4.34 -1.72
CA HIS A 71 8.81 3.28 -1.18
C HIS A 71 7.60 3.85 -0.42
N GLY A 72 7.80 4.83 0.46
CA GLY A 72 6.71 5.50 1.17
C GLY A 72 5.68 6.12 0.24
N SER A 73 6.14 6.72 -0.87
CA SER A 73 5.24 7.24 -1.88
C SER A 73 4.44 6.16 -2.59
N TRP A 74 5.08 5.04 -2.92
CA TRP A 74 4.39 3.89 -3.49
C TRP A 74 3.30 3.37 -2.53
N VAL A 75 3.60 3.28 -1.23
CA VAL A 75 2.64 2.86 -0.20
C VAL A 75 1.46 3.83 -0.09
N LEU A 76 1.72 5.14 -0.03
CA LEU A 76 0.69 6.17 0.02
C LEU A 76 -0.19 6.12 -1.22
N ARG A 77 0.40 6.00 -2.41
CA ARG A 77 -0.34 5.95 -3.67
C ARG A 77 -1.20 4.70 -3.79
N LYS A 78 -0.65 3.54 -3.46
CA LYS A 78 -1.41 2.27 -3.43
C LYS A 78 -2.58 2.35 -2.46
N THR A 79 -2.36 2.92 -1.27
CA THR A 79 -3.37 3.01 -0.21
C THR A 79 -4.47 4.02 -0.53
N LEU A 80 -4.10 5.21 -1.00
CA LEU A 80 -5.00 6.37 -1.02
C LEU A 80 -5.54 6.68 -2.42
N GLU A 81 -4.88 6.23 -3.49
CA GLU A 81 -5.24 6.60 -4.87
C GLU A 81 -5.86 5.45 -5.69
N LYS A 82 -5.76 4.18 -5.26
CA LYS A 82 -6.31 3.02 -6.03
C LYS A 82 -7.83 2.94 -5.91
N ALA A 83 -8.29 2.90 -4.66
CA ALA A 83 -9.64 2.69 -4.15
C ALA A 83 -10.81 3.47 -4.84
N PRO A 84 -11.66 2.87 -5.70
CA PRO A 84 -12.86 3.52 -6.27
C PRO A 84 -14.15 2.71 -6.01
N TRP A 85 -14.48 2.55 -4.74
CA TRP A 85 -15.41 1.54 -4.21
C TRP A 85 -16.90 1.76 -4.44
N GLU A 86 -17.27 2.86 -5.07
CA GLU A 86 -18.65 3.15 -5.49
C GLU A 86 -18.98 2.48 -6.82
N VAL A 87 -17.98 1.86 -7.46
CA VAL A 87 -18.09 1.14 -8.71
C VAL A 87 -18.30 -0.34 -8.40
N PHE A 88 -19.46 -0.87 -8.79
CA PHE A 88 -19.80 -2.29 -8.62
C PHE A 88 -19.51 -3.13 -9.87
N HIS A 89 -19.33 -2.46 -11.01
CA HIS A 89 -19.06 -3.08 -12.30
C HIS A 89 -17.73 -2.55 -12.84
N HIS A 90 -16.77 -3.46 -12.99
CA HIS A 90 -15.39 -3.17 -13.33
C HIS A 90 -15.10 -3.58 -14.77
N LYS A 91 -15.44 -2.71 -15.72
CA LYS A 91 -15.24 -2.96 -17.15
C LYS A 91 -13.78 -3.26 -17.51
N ASP A 92 -12.83 -2.68 -16.76
CA ASP A 92 -11.40 -2.94 -16.89
C ASP A 92 -11.01 -4.37 -16.46
N ILE A 93 -11.66 -4.91 -15.43
CA ILE A 93 -11.50 -6.32 -15.04
C ILE A 93 -12.14 -7.23 -16.08
N GLU A 94 -13.35 -6.91 -16.55
CA GLU A 94 -14.02 -7.68 -17.61
C GLU A 94 -13.19 -7.75 -18.89
N GLU A 95 -12.73 -6.61 -19.41
CA GLU A 95 -11.88 -6.55 -20.61
C GLU A 95 -10.58 -7.36 -20.44
N TYR A 96 -9.99 -7.35 -19.24
CA TYR A 96 -8.80 -8.15 -18.94
C TYR A 96 -9.09 -9.65 -18.88
N LEU A 97 -10.21 -10.04 -18.27
CA LEU A 97 -10.64 -11.44 -18.20
C LEU A 97 -11.03 -11.99 -19.58
N GLU A 98 -11.71 -11.19 -20.41
CA GLU A 98 -12.02 -11.51 -21.82
C GLU A 98 -10.74 -11.68 -22.64
N TRP A 99 -9.77 -10.77 -22.50
CA TRP A 99 -8.46 -10.89 -23.16
C TRP A 99 -7.71 -12.15 -22.73
N LEU A 100 -7.76 -12.52 -21.45
CA LEU A 100 -7.19 -13.78 -20.96
C LEU A 100 -7.92 -14.98 -21.56
N GLN A 101 -9.24 -14.92 -21.71
CA GLN A 101 -10.06 -16.00 -22.27
C GLN A 101 -9.76 -16.23 -23.76
N ASP A 102 -9.59 -15.16 -24.55
CA ASP A 102 -9.23 -15.22 -25.98
C ASP A 102 -7.85 -15.88 -26.24
N GLY A 103 -6.97 -15.93 -25.23
CA GLY A 103 -5.64 -16.53 -25.33
C GLY A 103 -5.57 -18.03 -25.03
N TYR A 104 -6.62 -18.62 -24.44
CA TYR A 104 -6.67 -20.05 -24.12
C TYR A 104 -7.47 -20.81 -25.19
N VAL A 105 -6.82 -21.77 -25.84
CA VAL A 105 -7.46 -22.66 -26.81
C VAL A 105 -8.46 -23.56 -26.07
N GLU A 106 -9.70 -23.58 -26.54
CA GLU A 106 -10.80 -24.49 -26.15
C GLU A 106 -10.29 -25.92 -25.95
N ASP A 107 -10.26 -26.44 -24.72
CA ASP A 107 -10.23 -27.90 -24.56
C ASP A 107 -10.86 -28.46 -23.28
N TYR A 108 -11.37 -27.64 -22.33
CA TYR A 108 -12.14 -28.18 -21.20
C TYR A 108 -13.14 -27.14 -20.64
N GLU A 109 -14.39 -27.20 -21.10
CA GLU A 109 -15.47 -26.24 -20.76
C GLU A 109 -15.74 -26.09 -19.25
N GLY A 110 -15.33 -27.06 -18.41
CA GLY A 110 -15.55 -27.00 -16.95
C GLY A 110 -14.44 -26.30 -16.14
N GLU A 111 -13.20 -26.29 -16.62
CA GLU A 111 -12.06 -25.67 -15.89
C GLU A 111 -11.95 -24.16 -16.17
N LEU A 112 -12.47 -23.70 -17.31
CA LEU A 112 -12.45 -22.30 -17.72
C LEU A 112 -13.34 -21.41 -16.85
N ASP A 113 -14.53 -21.89 -16.46
CA ASP A 113 -15.45 -21.12 -15.62
C ASP A 113 -14.94 -21.01 -14.17
N GLU A 114 -14.35 -22.08 -13.63
CA GLU A 114 -13.72 -22.06 -12.30
C GLU A 114 -12.49 -21.14 -12.30
N GLU A 115 -11.59 -21.26 -13.30
CA GLU A 115 -10.42 -20.38 -13.43
C GLU A 115 -10.82 -18.90 -13.65
N TYR A 116 -11.88 -18.65 -14.43
CA TYR A 116 -12.45 -17.31 -14.60
C TYR A 116 -12.96 -16.75 -13.27
N ASN A 117 -13.77 -17.53 -12.54
CA ASN A 117 -14.32 -17.11 -11.25
C ASN A 117 -13.20 -16.86 -10.23
N ASP A 118 -12.17 -17.71 -10.18
CA ASP A 118 -11.02 -17.55 -9.30
C ASP A 118 -10.22 -16.28 -9.64
N LYS A 119 -9.95 -16.03 -10.92
CA LYS A 119 -9.26 -14.81 -11.38
C LYS A 119 -10.10 -13.56 -11.12
N ARG A 120 -11.39 -13.60 -11.43
CA ARG A 120 -12.33 -12.51 -11.13
C ARG A 120 -12.34 -12.21 -9.64
N ASP A 121 -12.51 -13.24 -8.80
CA ASP A 121 -12.56 -13.07 -7.35
C ASP A 121 -11.23 -12.56 -6.82
N HIS A 122 -10.10 -13.04 -7.33
CA HIS A 122 -8.78 -12.48 -7.01
C HIS A 122 -8.66 -10.99 -7.35
N PHE A 123 -9.08 -10.57 -8.55
CA PHE A 123 -9.07 -9.14 -8.92
C PHE A 123 -10.04 -8.32 -8.07
N LEU A 124 -11.24 -8.84 -7.81
CA LEU A 124 -12.24 -8.21 -6.95
C LEU A 124 -11.75 -8.12 -5.50
N GLU A 125 -10.97 -9.07 -5.01
CA GLU A 125 -10.35 -8.95 -3.69
C GLU A 125 -9.26 -7.87 -3.70
N GLU A 126 -8.38 -7.84 -4.71
CA GLU A 126 -7.33 -6.82 -4.87
C GLU A 126 -7.87 -5.38 -4.90
N ILE A 127 -9.09 -5.27 -5.40
CA ILE A 127 -9.93 -4.11 -5.33
C ILE A 127 -11.16 -4.46 -4.49
N ASP A 128 -11.00 -4.95 -3.25
CA ASP A 128 -11.97 -4.89 -2.13
C ASP A 128 -11.55 -3.87 -1.04
N ILE A 129 -12.51 -3.05 -0.56
CA ILE A 129 -12.24 -1.89 0.32
C ILE A 129 -11.61 -2.33 1.64
N ARG A 130 -11.90 -3.55 2.08
CA ARG A 130 -11.43 -4.13 3.33
C ARG A 130 -9.92 -4.36 3.34
N THR A 131 -9.27 -4.37 2.18
CA THR A 131 -7.80 -4.37 2.06
C THR A 131 -7.17 -3.14 2.72
N LEU A 132 -7.91 -2.02 2.82
CA LEU A 132 -7.44 -0.83 3.52
C LEU A 132 -7.20 -1.06 5.01
N ASN A 133 -7.75 -2.13 5.61
CA ASN A 133 -7.46 -2.51 6.99
C ASN A 133 -5.99 -2.89 7.21
N GLY A 134 -5.32 -3.46 6.20
CA GLY A 134 -3.87 -3.65 6.20
C GLY A 134 -3.09 -2.44 5.68
N TRP A 135 -3.57 -1.80 4.62
CA TRP A 135 -2.83 -0.72 3.94
C TRP A 135 -2.75 0.59 4.74
N ILE A 136 -3.86 1.05 5.34
CA ILE A 136 -3.89 2.31 6.12
C ILE A 136 -2.88 2.30 7.27
N PRO A 137 -2.78 1.24 8.11
CA PRO A 137 -1.76 1.16 9.14
C PRO A 137 -0.32 1.30 8.64
N GLY A 138 0.00 0.76 7.46
CA GLY A 138 1.32 0.91 6.83
C GLY A 138 1.57 2.33 6.33
N ALA A 139 0.61 2.91 5.60
CA ALA A 139 0.67 4.29 5.12
C ALA A 139 0.80 5.31 6.27
N ALA A 140 0.10 5.07 7.38
CA ALA A 140 0.17 5.91 8.57
C ALA A 140 1.60 6.05 9.12
N GLN A 141 2.43 5.00 9.03
CA GLN A 141 3.82 5.06 9.51
C GLN A 141 4.63 6.14 8.78
N TRP A 142 4.39 6.31 7.48
CA TRP A 142 5.08 7.32 6.67
C TRP A 142 4.64 8.74 7.01
N ILE A 143 3.35 8.94 7.28
CA ILE A 143 2.84 10.24 7.71
C ILE A 143 3.40 10.59 9.10
N ILE A 144 3.34 9.67 10.05
CA ILE A 144 3.80 9.90 11.43
C ILE A 144 5.31 10.22 11.48
N LEU A 145 6.12 9.47 10.74
CA LEU A 145 7.58 9.53 10.88
C LEU A 145 8.25 10.46 9.86
N CYS A 146 7.66 10.63 8.69
CA CYS A 146 8.26 11.36 7.57
C CYS A 146 7.31 12.43 7.00
N GLY A 147 6.14 12.67 7.61
CA GLY A 147 5.10 13.55 7.05
C GLY A 147 5.57 14.97 6.80
N LYS A 148 6.42 15.54 7.68
CA LYS A 148 6.99 16.89 7.47
C LYS A 148 7.87 16.97 6.22
N GLU A 149 8.76 15.99 6.04
CA GLU A 149 9.64 15.94 4.86
C GLU A 149 8.79 15.71 3.60
N ILE A 150 7.85 14.77 3.64
CA ILE A 150 6.92 14.47 2.54
C ILE A 150 6.12 15.72 2.13
N TYR A 151 5.58 16.47 3.10
CA TYR A 151 4.81 17.67 2.83
C TYR A 151 5.66 18.78 2.19
N GLY A 152 6.95 18.85 2.51
CA GLY A 152 7.91 19.76 1.88
C GLY A 152 8.47 19.31 0.54
N MET A 153 8.12 18.11 0.05
CA MET A 153 8.63 17.60 -1.22
C MET A 153 7.88 18.20 -2.42
N GLU A 154 8.64 18.42 -3.49
CA GLU A 154 8.13 18.80 -4.81
C GLU A 154 8.79 17.97 -5.92
N GLY A 155 8.13 17.90 -7.07
CA GLY A 155 8.67 17.28 -8.28
C GLY A 155 8.54 15.75 -8.30
N SER A 156 9.37 15.07 -9.10
CA SER A 156 9.11 13.68 -9.49
C SER A 156 9.01 12.68 -8.33
N LEU A 157 7.97 11.84 -8.40
CA LEU A 157 7.74 10.65 -7.58
C LEU A 157 8.37 9.37 -8.14
N GLY A 158 9.02 9.46 -9.30
CA GLY A 158 9.43 8.31 -10.11
C GLY A 158 8.35 7.93 -11.13
N LYS A 159 8.34 6.67 -11.58
CA LYS A 159 7.37 6.17 -12.55
C LYS A 159 5.98 6.14 -11.92
N GLU A 160 5.03 6.79 -12.58
CA GLU A 160 3.63 6.82 -12.16
C GLU A 160 2.78 5.79 -12.92
N TRP A 161 1.72 5.32 -12.27
CA TRP A 161 0.68 4.49 -12.88
C TRP A 161 -0.67 5.23 -12.79
N PRO A 162 -1.65 4.88 -13.64
CA PRO A 162 -2.99 5.44 -13.55
C PRO A 162 -3.61 5.22 -12.17
N THR A 163 -4.16 6.28 -11.58
CA THR A 163 -4.84 6.25 -10.27
C THR A 163 -6.01 7.22 -10.27
N LYS A 164 -6.65 7.41 -9.11
CA LYS A 164 -7.68 8.44 -8.91
C LYS A 164 -7.12 9.85 -8.69
N TRP A 165 -5.80 9.99 -8.55
CA TRP A 165 -5.17 11.31 -8.60
C TRP A 165 -5.14 11.82 -10.05
N THR A 166 -5.82 12.93 -10.31
CA THR A 166 -5.93 13.55 -11.65
C THR A 166 -5.16 14.87 -11.78
N GLY A 167 -4.47 15.29 -10.72
CA GLY A 167 -3.63 16.50 -10.75
C GLY A 167 -2.23 16.23 -11.32
N GLN A 168 -1.32 17.17 -11.12
CA GLN A 168 0.05 17.07 -11.65
C GLN A 168 0.80 15.85 -11.07
N GLU A 169 1.58 15.19 -11.92
CA GLU A 169 2.51 14.14 -11.49
C GLU A 169 3.56 14.67 -10.49
N GLY A 170 4.00 13.81 -9.59
CA GLY A 170 4.97 14.12 -8.57
C GLY A 170 4.37 14.49 -7.22
N TRP A 171 5.27 14.87 -6.32
CA TRP A 171 4.97 15.45 -5.03
C TRP A 171 4.42 16.85 -5.22
N SER A 172 3.32 17.15 -4.53
CA SER A 172 2.76 18.48 -4.47
C SER A 172 1.87 18.62 -3.24
N LYS A 173 1.69 19.87 -2.78
CA LYS A 173 0.75 20.21 -1.70
C LYS A 173 -0.69 19.83 -2.07
N GLN A 174 -1.05 19.90 -3.36
CA GLN A 174 -2.36 19.50 -3.86
C GLN A 174 -2.57 17.98 -3.72
N ARG A 175 -1.56 17.17 -4.07
CA ARG A 175 -1.62 15.71 -3.93
C ARG A 175 -1.64 15.28 -2.46
N TRP A 176 -0.91 16.00 -1.60
CA TRP A 176 -1.01 15.83 -0.15
C TRP A 176 -2.43 16.10 0.37
N ALA A 177 -3.06 17.21 -0.05
CA ALA A 177 -4.44 17.53 0.32
C ALA A 177 -5.40 16.44 -0.15
N PHE A 178 -5.24 15.95 -1.38
CA PHE A 178 -5.98 14.80 -1.88
C PHE A 178 -5.82 13.57 -0.96
N TRP A 179 -4.59 13.17 -0.61
CA TRP A 179 -4.36 12.06 0.32
C TRP A 179 -5.04 12.27 1.69
N ARG A 180 -5.06 13.50 2.20
CA ARG A 180 -5.80 13.83 3.43
C ARG A 180 -7.30 13.61 3.28
N GLU A 181 -7.91 14.06 2.19
CA GLU A 181 -9.32 13.81 1.88
C GLU A 181 -9.62 12.31 1.79
N ARG A 182 -8.69 11.52 1.27
CA ARG A 182 -8.82 10.06 1.18
C ARG A 182 -8.78 9.38 2.56
N PHE A 183 -7.95 9.86 3.49
CA PHE A 183 -8.02 9.41 4.88
C PHE A 183 -9.32 9.85 5.57
N GLU A 184 -9.80 11.06 5.30
CA GLU A 184 -11.07 11.57 5.84
C GLU A 184 -12.24 10.70 5.39
N TRP A 185 -12.33 10.41 4.09
CA TRP A 185 -13.29 9.46 3.53
C TRP A 185 -13.18 8.08 4.22
N ALA A 186 -11.97 7.50 4.28
CA ALA A 186 -11.76 6.20 4.90
C ALA A 186 -12.21 6.15 6.37
N SER A 187 -12.12 7.26 7.12
CA SER A 187 -12.59 7.35 8.50
C SER A 187 -14.12 7.15 8.66
N THR A 188 -14.88 7.27 7.58
CA THR A 188 -16.35 7.16 7.57
C THR A 188 -16.86 5.81 7.05
N VAL A 189 -16.03 5.06 6.31
CA VAL A 189 -16.41 3.82 5.63
C VAL A 189 -16.72 2.69 6.62
N THR A 190 -17.98 2.27 6.70
CA THR A 190 -18.43 1.24 7.64
C THR A 190 -17.87 -0.16 7.38
N ALA A 191 -17.48 -0.46 6.14
CA ALA A 191 -16.82 -1.72 5.77
C ALA A 191 -15.41 -1.86 6.38
N LEU A 192 -14.79 -0.77 6.85
CA LEU A 192 -13.49 -0.81 7.50
C LEU A 192 -13.61 -1.04 9.01
N ASP A 193 -12.61 -1.73 9.55
CA ASP A 193 -12.50 -1.98 10.98
C ASP A 193 -12.53 -0.66 11.75
N ARG A 194 -13.14 -0.67 12.94
CA ARG A 194 -13.22 0.51 13.80
C ARG A 194 -11.83 1.11 14.08
N LYS A 195 -10.82 0.25 14.30
CA LYS A 195 -9.42 0.67 14.54
C LYS A 195 -8.84 1.40 13.32
N THR A 196 -9.10 0.90 12.12
CA THR A 196 -8.64 1.48 10.86
C THR A 196 -9.25 2.86 10.65
N ARG A 197 -10.55 2.99 10.88
CA ARG A 197 -11.25 4.29 10.81
C ARG A 197 -10.73 5.31 11.83
N GLN A 198 -10.47 4.87 13.05
CA GLN A 198 -9.89 5.73 14.09
C GLN A 198 -8.48 6.20 13.69
N LEU A 199 -7.65 5.29 13.17
CA LEU A 199 -6.31 5.64 12.70
C LEU A 199 -6.36 6.60 11.50
N ALA A 200 -7.26 6.39 10.55
CA ALA A 200 -7.46 7.30 9.43
C ALA A 200 -7.82 8.71 9.91
N ARG A 201 -8.72 8.83 10.90
CA ARG A 201 -9.04 10.14 11.52
C ARG A 201 -7.81 10.78 12.18
N GLN A 202 -7.02 10.01 12.92
CA GLN A 202 -5.77 10.51 13.51
C GLN A 202 -4.79 11.02 12.45
N MET A 203 -4.71 10.36 11.29
CA MET A 203 -3.86 10.81 10.18
C MET A 203 -4.35 12.12 9.57
N VAL A 204 -5.67 12.33 9.47
CA VAL A 204 -6.22 13.63 9.05
C VAL A 204 -5.78 14.74 9.99
N ASP A 205 -5.89 14.52 11.29
CA ASP A 205 -5.50 15.52 12.30
C ASP A 205 -3.99 15.80 12.27
N GLU A 206 -3.18 14.75 12.12
CA GLU A 206 -1.72 14.88 12.01
C GLU A 206 -1.30 15.61 10.74
N MET A 207 -1.94 15.33 9.60
CA MET A 207 -1.67 16.03 8.35
C MET A 207 -2.03 17.52 8.45
N ARG A 208 -3.16 17.86 9.08
CA ARG A 208 -3.54 19.28 9.35
C ARG A 208 -2.54 19.96 10.27
N ARG A 209 -2.01 19.26 11.27
CA ARG A 209 -0.96 19.80 12.16
C ARG A 209 0.30 20.13 11.36
N ILE A 210 0.74 19.24 10.48
CA ILE A 210 1.92 19.46 9.61
C ILE A 210 1.70 20.64 8.66
N GLU A 211 0.51 20.74 8.05
CA GLU A 211 0.12 21.89 7.20
C GLU A 211 0.18 23.22 7.97
N GLY A 212 -0.32 23.24 9.21
CA GLY A 212 -0.33 24.44 10.05
C GLY A 212 1.05 24.89 10.52
N GLU A 213 1.98 23.96 10.77
CA GLU A 213 3.37 24.27 11.18
C GLU A 213 4.19 24.95 10.08
N ASP A 214 3.91 24.64 8.81
CA ASP A 214 4.56 25.25 7.64
C ASP A 214 4.07 26.69 7.40
N THR A 215 2.81 27.00 7.76
CA THR A 215 2.21 28.33 7.55
C THR A 215 2.73 29.37 8.55
N GLN A 216 3.44 28.95 9.60
CA GLN A 216 3.99 29.81 10.66
C GLN A 216 5.48 30.14 10.48
N GLN A 217 6.13 29.59 9.44
CA GLN A 217 7.53 29.88 9.08
C GLN A 217 7.59 30.88 7.92
#